data_AF-A0A0G0YN31-F1
#
_entry.id   AF-A0A0G0YN31-F1
#
_cell.length_a   1.000
_cell.length_b   1.000
_cell.length_c   1.000
_cell.angle_alpha   90.00
_cell.angle_beta   90.00
_cell.angle_gamma   90.00
#
_symmetry.space_group_name_H-M   'P 1'
#
loop_
_entity.id
_entity.type
_entity.pdbx_description
1 polymer ?
#
loop_
_entity_poly.entity_id
_entity_poly.type
_entity_poly.pdbx_seq_one_letter_code
_entity_poly.pdbx_strand_id
1 'polypeptide(L)'
;MNRKINKFHGIVVFGAPGSGKTTVAKSFLKIFPEAKYVEASSSVIYPAISIKEELPPRETDFIRAILKLRHKRKFSRDEAQQMFVYLKNKYSSAVIAKTLIYLHRKKFFHKSLIIAGIRGFRNSMYFKKNGYLVVYLKTPDKYLTGRISRRESFSKKDAEKERQIEERLFSTNKVERIAHLTFNTAVTSKKEIAAQIKALIGAAECKKCVNTSSNLSSVIGKYGLCDVCEKYEKNFSGAVLQKELRFLLSLRGSGKEKHDAMVGISGGKDSTATLYTAKQMGFIPLTFSLDTGYYPKHIFQRAKTVAKKLKVDYEKIDARIYMRSVDRICFRKTSDLYNERDSQELKEKFRKWYVEGRRHYSVKCQHKIPFVRTCQLCRRLVVRAYYGEALKRGVKVVILGINEWAGLSQDSESKKFIFSAIRKLQPFKNKPPVYIVHLPFLLQRKIEDTERILRKLGWKIPRGERLIESNANSCLFARAAESKAKRMLGFHPDTTRLAREVTVGFISKEQASSALAKVHNYPHSVRRVLQKAKVL
;
A
#
# COMPACT_ATOMS: atom_id res chain seq x y z
N MET A 1 6.33 -28.91 -11.63
CA MET A 1 5.61 -27.61 -11.61
C MET A 1 5.06 -27.34 -10.20
N ASN A 2 5.73 -26.51 -9.40
CA ASN A 2 5.26 -26.17 -8.04
C ASN A 2 3.99 -25.30 -8.10
N ARG A 3 2.81 -25.90 -7.87
CA ARG A 3 1.54 -25.17 -7.78
C ARG A 3 1.40 -24.53 -6.38
N LYS A 4 2.21 -23.49 -6.12
CA LYS A 4 1.91 -22.53 -5.05
C LYS A 4 0.55 -21.89 -5.38
N ILE A 5 -0.27 -21.63 -4.37
CA ILE A 5 -1.32 -20.63 -4.41
C ILE A 5 -0.62 -19.33 -4.81
N ASN A 6 -0.60 -18.96 -6.11
CA ASN A 6 0.28 -18.02 -6.87
C ASN A 6 1.16 -16.95 -6.18
N LYS A 7 0.90 -16.57 -4.93
CA LYS A 7 1.63 -15.61 -4.10
C LYS A 7 2.02 -16.09 -2.69
N PHE A 8 1.41 -17.17 -2.18
CA PHE A 8 1.56 -17.66 -0.82
C PHE A 8 1.88 -19.17 -0.78
N HIS A 9 2.60 -19.60 0.25
CA HIS A 9 2.84 -21.02 0.52
C HIS A 9 1.59 -21.77 0.97
N GLY A 10 0.61 -21.06 1.51
CA GLY A 10 -0.62 -21.64 2.03
C GLY A 10 -1.51 -20.58 2.69
N ILE A 11 -2.69 -20.98 3.13
CA ILE A 11 -3.67 -20.17 3.82
C ILE A 11 -3.74 -20.62 5.28
N VAL A 12 -3.76 -19.68 6.21
CA VAL A 12 -3.90 -19.98 7.65
C VAL A 12 -5.05 -19.16 8.22
N VAL A 13 -6.03 -19.84 8.80
CA VAL A 13 -7.27 -19.22 9.30
C VAL A 13 -7.22 -19.08 10.82
N PHE A 14 -7.19 -17.83 11.29
CA PHE A 14 -7.25 -17.44 12.70
C PHE A 14 -8.63 -16.87 13.05
N GLY A 15 -8.94 -16.81 14.34
CA GLY A 15 -10.17 -16.25 14.89
C GLY A 15 -10.47 -16.80 16.28
N ALA A 16 -11.39 -16.17 16.99
CA ALA A 16 -11.86 -16.62 18.31
C ALA A 16 -12.48 -18.04 18.26
N PRO A 17 -12.58 -18.75 19.39
CA PRO A 17 -13.37 -20.00 19.46
C PRO A 17 -14.78 -19.81 18.93
N GLY A 18 -15.33 -20.78 18.21
CA GLY A 18 -16.68 -20.62 17.62
C GLY A 18 -16.78 -19.71 16.39
N SER A 19 -15.69 -19.07 15.95
CA SER A 19 -15.69 -18.21 14.74
C SER A 19 -15.85 -18.97 13.41
N GLY A 20 -15.79 -20.30 13.44
CA GLY A 20 -15.94 -21.16 12.25
C GLY A 20 -14.65 -21.44 11.46
N LYS A 21 -13.47 -21.26 12.07
CA LYS A 21 -12.14 -21.46 11.43
C LYS A 21 -12.04 -22.71 10.57
N THR A 22 -12.25 -23.88 11.17
CA THR A 22 -12.18 -25.20 10.51
C THR A 22 -13.15 -25.29 9.34
N THR A 23 -14.40 -24.85 9.53
CA THR A 23 -15.44 -24.88 8.50
C THR A 23 -15.07 -23.98 7.32
N VAL A 24 -14.60 -22.76 7.58
CA VAL A 24 -14.16 -21.82 6.55
C VAL A 24 -12.92 -22.34 5.83
N ALA A 25 -11.92 -22.84 6.55
CA ALA A 25 -10.71 -23.42 5.97
C ALA A 25 -11.04 -24.61 5.05
N LYS A 26 -11.89 -25.55 5.49
CA LYS A 26 -12.35 -26.66 4.64
C LYS A 26 -13.10 -26.19 3.39
N SER A 27 -13.84 -25.09 3.47
CA SER A 27 -14.53 -24.54 2.29
C SER A 27 -13.56 -24.10 1.18
N PHE A 28 -12.31 -23.76 1.52
CA PHE A 28 -11.29 -23.39 0.53
C PHE A 28 -10.78 -24.58 -0.28
N LEU A 29 -10.94 -25.82 0.19
CA LEU A 29 -10.59 -27.01 -0.61
C LEU A 29 -11.43 -27.11 -1.88
N LYS A 30 -12.67 -26.61 -1.87
CA LYS A 30 -13.51 -26.53 -3.07
C LYS A 30 -12.94 -25.57 -4.13
N ILE A 31 -12.13 -24.60 -3.69
CA ILE A 31 -11.52 -23.57 -4.55
C ILE A 31 -10.11 -24.00 -4.97
N PHE A 32 -9.40 -24.66 -4.06
CA PHE A 32 -8.03 -25.12 -4.22
C PHE A 32 -7.98 -26.63 -3.99
N PRO A 33 -8.46 -27.45 -4.95
CA PRO A 33 -8.56 -28.91 -4.78
C PRO A 33 -7.20 -29.57 -4.57
N GLU A 34 -6.14 -28.98 -5.13
CA GLU A 34 -4.75 -29.44 -4.99
C GLU A 34 -4.11 -29.14 -3.62
N ALA A 35 -4.76 -28.31 -2.80
CA ALA A 35 -4.22 -27.92 -1.50
C ALA A 35 -4.43 -29.02 -0.45
N LYS A 36 -3.48 -29.14 0.48
CA LYS A 36 -3.60 -30.07 1.61
C LYS A 36 -4.15 -29.34 2.84
N TYR A 37 -5.28 -29.83 3.35
CA TYR A 37 -5.81 -29.39 4.63
C TYR A 37 -5.01 -29.97 5.80
N VAL A 38 -4.70 -29.12 6.78
CA VAL A 38 -3.99 -29.49 8.02
C VAL A 38 -4.68 -28.82 9.22
N GLU A 39 -5.06 -29.61 10.21
CA GLU A 39 -5.58 -29.10 11.48
C GLU A 39 -4.46 -29.12 12.53
N ALA A 40 -4.17 -27.98 13.15
CA ALA A 40 -3.08 -27.88 14.12
C ALA A 40 -3.28 -28.83 15.32
N SER A 41 -4.53 -29.07 15.73
CA SER A 41 -4.83 -29.98 16.82
C SER A 41 -4.41 -31.41 16.50
N SER A 42 -4.82 -31.96 15.36
CA SER A 42 -4.47 -33.34 14.99
C SER A 42 -3.01 -33.51 14.57
N SER A 43 -2.37 -32.47 14.05
CA SER A 43 -1.01 -32.58 13.49
C SER A 43 0.10 -32.22 14.48
N VAL A 44 -0.22 -31.53 15.57
CA VAL A 44 0.77 -31.11 16.57
C VAL A 44 0.28 -31.39 17.99
N ILE A 45 -0.92 -30.93 18.34
CA ILE A 45 -1.38 -30.97 19.74
C ILE A 45 -1.65 -32.39 20.21
N TYR A 46 -2.47 -33.18 19.50
CA TYR A 46 -2.82 -34.54 19.93
C TYR A 46 -1.61 -35.47 19.97
N PRO A 47 -0.69 -35.47 18.97
CA PRO A 47 0.56 -36.20 19.10
C PRO A 47 1.40 -35.75 20.30
N ALA A 48 1.40 -34.47 20.63
CA ALA A 48 2.15 -33.98 21.79
C ALA A 48 1.51 -34.39 23.13
N ILE A 49 0.17 -34.50 23.21
CA ILE A 49 -0.52 -35.04 24.39
C ILE A 49 -0.09 -36.49 24.63
N SER A 50 -0.03 -37.31 23.58
CA SER A 50 0.31 -38.74 23.72
C SER A 50 1.74 -39.03 24.19
N ILE A 51 2.64 -38.04 24.13
CA ILE A 51 4.03 -38.18 24.58
C ILE A 51 4.41 -37.10 25.59
N LYS A 52 3.44 -36.56 26.34
CA LYS A 52 3.63 -35.38 27.20
C LYS A 52 4.84 -35.54 28.14
N GLU A 53 4.99 -36.71 28.74
CA GLU A 53 6.07 -37.02 29.69
C GLU A 53 7.44 -37.22 28.99
N GLU A 54 7.44 -37.53 27.69
CA GLU A 54 8.64 -37.80 26.89
C GLU A 54 8.99 -36.64 25.91
N LEU A 55 8.42 -35.46 26.13
CA LEU A 55 8.61 -34.33 25.22
C LEU A 55 10.09 -33.88 25.19
N PRO A 56 10.74 -33.86 24.01
CA PRO A 56 12.16 -33.54 23.90
C PRO A 56 12.52 -32.18 24.54
N PRO A 57 13.72 -32.03 25.13
CA PRO A 57 14.07 -30.78 25.82
C PRO A 57 14.23 -29.61 24.85
N ARG A 58 14.75 -29.86 23.63
CA ARG A 58 14.96 -28.83 22.60
C ARG A 58 13.78 -28.75 21.64
N GLU A 59 13.37 -27.53 21.31
CA GLU A 59 12.27 -27.27 20.37
C GLU A 59 12.50 -27.91 18.99
N THR A 60 13.74 -27.92 18.51
CA THR A 60 14.10 -28.53 17.22
C THR A 60 13.83 -30.03 17.19
N ASP A 61 14.09 -30.71 18.31
CA ASP A 61 13.93 -32.15 18.42
C ASP A 61 12.46 -32.51 18.60
N PHE A 62 11.71 -31.70 19.36
CA PHE A 62 10.25 -31.76 19.41
C PHE A 62 9.63 -31.65 18.01
N ILE A 63 10.02 -30.62 17.24
CA ILE A 63 9.50 -30.40 15.87
C ILE A 63 9.76 -31.61 14.97
N ARG A 64 10.92 -32.27 15.10
CA ARG A 64 11.25 -33.47 14.31
C ARG A 64 10.47 -34.69 14.78
N ALA A 65 10.37 -34.90 16.09
CA ALA A 65 9.73 -36.06 16.70
C ALA A 65 8.22 -36.09 16.44
N ILE A 66 7.52 -34.97 16.64
CA ILE A 66 6.07 -34.88 16.49
C ILE A 66 5.58 -35.26 15.09
N LEU A 67 6.38 -35.01 14.05
CA LEU A 67 5.98 -35.37 12.68
C LEU A 67 6.07 -36.87 12.38
N LYS A 68 6.77 -37.65 13.19
CA LYS A 68 6.88 -39.12 13.05
C LYS A 68 5.70 -39.82 13.73
N LEU A 69 5.11 -39.20 14.74
CA LEU A 69 3.99 -39.77 15.48
C LEU A 69 2.70 -39.74 14.65
N ARG A 70 2.00 -40.87 14.60
CA ARG A 70 0.64 -40.99 14.05
C ARG A 70 -0.34 -41.15 15.20
N HIS A 71 -1.12 -40.11 15.47
CA HIS A 71 -2.16 -40.16 16.49
C HIS A 71 -3.55 -40.06 15.87
N LYS A 72 -4.41 -41.05 16.13
CA LYS A 72 -5.80 -41.09 15.60
C LYS A 72 -6.86 -40.76 16.65
N ARG A 73 -6.55 -40.86 17.95
CA ARG A 73 -7.49 -40.53 19.01
C ARG A 73 -7.68 -39.00 19.10
N LYS A 74 -8.91 -38.56 19.31
CA LYS A 74 -9.25 -37.15 19.56
C LYS A 74 -9.25 -36.93 21.06
N PHE A 75 -8.68 -35.82 21.49
CA PHE A 75 -8.76 -35.34 22.86
C PHE A 75 -9.84 -34.26 22.97
N SER A 76 -10.27 -34.00 24.21
CA SER A 76 -11.16 -32.91 24.52
C SER A 76 -10.53 -31.56 24.16
N ARG A 77 -11.38 -30.54 24.02
CA ARG A 77 -10.93 -29.18 23.74
C ARG A 77 -10.05 -28.64 24.88
N ASP A 78 -10.38 -28.98 26.12
CA ASP A 78 -9.67 -28.53 27.31
C ASP A 78 -8.27 -29.14 27.39
N GLU A 79 -8.12 -30.45 27.16
CA GLU A 79 -6.81 -31.09 27.06
C GLU A 79 -5.97 -30.47 25.94
N ALA A 80 -6.59 -30.21 24.77
CA ALA A 80 -5.90 -29.57 23.66
C ALA A 80 -5.46 -28.13 23.99
N GLN A 81 -6.25 -27.39 24.77
CA GLN A 81 -5.93 -26.05 25.21
C GLN A 81 -4.81 -26.04 26.25
N GLN A 82 -4.90 -26.90 27.26
CA GLN A 82 -3.86 -27.07 28.28
C GLN A 82 -2.53 -27.45 27.63
N MET A 83 -2.56 -28.40 26.68
CA MET A 83 -1.35 -28.80 25.96
C MET A 83 -0.79 -27.69 25.08
N PHE A 84 -1.64 -26.90 24.43
CA PHE A 84 -1.18 -25.73 23.67
C PHE A 84 -0.43 -24.75 24.58
N VAL A 85 -0.99 -24.44 25.76
CA VAL A 85 -0.35 -23.55 26.75
C VAL A 85 0.96 -24.14 27.24
N TYR A 86 0.99 -25.43 27.56
CA TYR A 86 2.19 -26.14 27.97
C TYR A 86 3.31 -26.03 26.93
N LEU A 87 3.02 -26.34 25.66
CA LEU A 87 3.99 -26.22 24.56
C LEU A 87 4.49 -24.79 24.36
N LYS A 88 3.60 -23.80 24.48
CA LYS A 88 3.96 -22.38 24.38
C LYS A 88 4.94 -21.96 25.47
N ASN A 89 4.79 -22.50 26.68
CA ASN A 89 5.61 -22.16 27.85
C ASN A 89 6.93 -22.94 27.87
N LYS A 90 6.91 -24.23 27.50
CA LYS A 90 8.10 -25.08 27.41
C LYS A 90 9.02 -24.68 26.25
N TYR A 91 8.45 -24.22 25.14
CA TYR A 91 9.21 -23.80 23.95
C TYR A 91 8.92 -22.33 23.59
N SER A 92 9.05 -21.96 22.31
CA SER A 92 8.67 -20.61 21.87
C SER A 92 7.16 -20.47 21.66
N SER A 93 6.66 -19.25 21.82
CA SER A 93 5.25 -18.92 21.54
C SER A 93 4.80 -19.09 20.07
N ALA A 94 5.72 -19.48 19.19
CA ALA A 94 5.45 -19.80 17.79
C ALA A 94 5.71 -21.28 17.44
N VAL A 95 5.94 -22.15 18.43
CA VAL A 95 6.35 -23.55 18.23
C VAL A 95 5.39 -24.32 17.32
N ILE A 96 4.08 -24.10 17.44
CA ILE A 96 3.08 -24.75 16.59
C ILE A 96 3.18 -24.27 15.15
N ALA A 97 3.33 -22.95 14.91
CA ALA A 97 3.56 -22.43 13.57
C ALA A 97 4.86 -22.96 12.95
N LYS A 98 5.94 -23.03 13.74
CA LYS A 98 7.23 -23.61 13.32
C LYS A 98 7.08 -25.07 12.92
N THR A 99 6.39 -25.87 13.75
CA THR A 99 6.13 -27.30 13.50
C THR A 99 5.35 -27.50 12.21
N LEU A 100 4.27 -26.72 12.00
CA LEU A 100 3.44 -26.82 10.80
C LEU A 100 4.16 -26.36 9.52
N ILE A 101 5.02 -25.35 9.61
CA ILE A 101 5.85 -24.93 8.48
C ILE A 101 6.93 -25.97 8.17
N TYR A 102 7.53 -26.59 9.18
CA TYR A 102 8.45 -27.71 9.01
C TYR A 102 7.76 -28.90 8.35
N LEU A 103 6.54 -29.25 8.79
CA LEU A 103 5.69 -30.26 8.16
C LEU A 103 5.42 -29.94 6.68
N HIS A 104 5.08 -28.69 6.36
CA HIS A 104 4.89 -28.27 4.98
C HIS A 104 6.16 -28.55 4.16
N ARG A 105 7.32 -28.05 4.61
CA ARG A 105 8.58 -28.19 3.89
C ARG A 105 9.05 -29.63 3.73
N LYS A 106 8.72 -30.52 4.67
CA LYS A 106 9.16 -31.92 4.64
C LYS A 106 8.19 -32.85 3.92
N LYS A 107 6.89 -32.76 4.18
CA LYS A 107 5.90 -33.73 3.66
C LYS A 107 5.04 -33.19 2.51
N PHE A 108 4.88 -31.88 2.42
CA PHE A 108 3.92 -31.28 1.49
C PHE A 108 4.53 -30.19 0.62
N PHE A 109 5.86 -30.21 0.37
CA PHE A 109 6.56 -29.10 -0.27
C PHE A 109 6.06 -28.75 -1.69
N HIS A 110 5.44 -29.71 -2.37
CA HIS A 110 4.79 -29.53 -3.67
C HIS A 110 3.34 -29.03 -3.61
N LYS A 111 2.71 -28.99 -2.44
CA LYS A 111 1.30 -28.66 -2.25
C LYS A 111 1.15 -27.43 -1.38
N SER A 112 0.19 -26.58 -1.69
CA SER A 112 -0.14 -25.49 -0.77
C SER A 112 -0.89 -26.02 0.46
N LEU A 113 -0.63 -25.47 1.65
CA LEU A 113 -1.37 -25.87 2.86
C LEU A 113 -2.57 -24.96 3.13
N ILE A 114 -3.66 -25.54 3.60
CA ILE A 114 -4.77 -24.82 4.24
C ILE A 114 -4.82 -25.24 5.69
N ILE A 115 -4.51 -24.31 6.60
CA ILE A 115 -4.29 -24.57 8.01
C ILE A 115 -5.40 -23.94 8.85
N ALA A 116 -5.97 -24.74 9.77
CA ALA A 116 -6.89 -24.30 10.81
C ALA A 116 -6.47 -24.81 12.20
N GLY A 117 -7.29 -24.52 13.21
CA GLY A 117 -7.07 -25.04 14.57
C GLY A 117 -5.97 -24.32 15.36
N ILE A 118 -5.38 -23.29 14.77
CA ILE A 118 -4.29 -22.53 15.39
C ILE A 118 -4.79 -21.27 16.09
N ARG A 119 -4.06 -20.86 17.13
CA ARG A 119 -4.34 -19.68 17.97
C ARG A 119 -3.07 -18.84 18.16
N GLY A 120 -3.23 -17.60 18.56
CA GLY A 120 -2.14 -16.78 19.07
C GLY A 120 -1.46 -15.82 18.08
N PHE A 121 -1.17 -14.62 18.56
CA PHE A 121 -0.53 -13.55 17.79
C PHE A 121 0.87 -13.94 17.26
N ARG A 122 1.70 -14.57 18.09
CA ARG A 122 3.08 -14.95 17.70
C ARG A 122 3.10 -15.99 16.58
N ASN A 123 2.23 -16.99 16.62
CA ASN A 123 2.02 -17.93 15.51
C ASN A 123 1.64 -17.21 14.21
N SER A 124 0.68 -16.28 14.27
CA SER A 124 0.24 -15.53 13.09
C SER A 124 1.36 -14.67 12.47
N MET A 125 2.19 -14.01 13.30
CA MET A 125 3.35 -13.28 12.81
C MET A 125 4.37 -14.18 12.13
N TYR A 126 4.61 -15.37 12.69
CA TYR A 126 5.57 -16.32 12.13
C TYR A 126 5.12 -16.83 10.75
N PHE A 127 3.84 -17.19 10.60
CA PHE A 127 3.26 -17.55 9.31
C PHE A 127 3.36 -16.43 8.27
N LYS A 128 3.00 -15.21 8.67
CA LYS A 128 3.08 -14.04 7.78
C LYS A 128 4.51 -13.78 7.30
N LYS A 129 5.50 -13.83 8.20
CA LYS A 129 6.92 -13.66 7.86
C LYS A 129 7.44 -14.75 6.92
N ASN A 130 6.85 -15.95 6.96
CA ASN A 130 7.23 -17.08 6.12
C ASN A 130 6.32 -17.26 4.90
N GLY A 131 5.64 -16.19 4.44
CA GLY A 131 4.94 -16.17 3.15
C GLY A 131 3.60 -16.93 3.11
N TYR A 132 2.89 -17.04 4.23
CA TYR A 132 1.53 -17.60 4.26
C TYR A 132 0.46 -16.52 4.34
N LEU A 133 -0.68 -16.77 3.68
CA LEU A 133 -1.86 -15.93 3.74
C LEU A 133 -2.57 -16.10 5.09
N VAL A 134 -2.28 -15.19 6.02
CA VAL A 134 -3.00 -15.07 7.29
C VAL A 134 -4.38 -14.43 7.09
N VAL A 135 -5.44 -15.19 7.37
CA VAL A 135 -6.85 -14.76 7.36
C VAL A 135 -7.38 -14.72 8.78
N TYR A 136 -8.08 -13.65 9.17
CA TYR A 136 -8.71 -13.52 10.48
C TYR A 136 -10.24 -13.47 10.38
N LEU A 137 -10.91 -14.32 11.13
CA LEU A 137 -12.36 -14.35 11.26
C LEU A 137 -12.78 -13.62 12.55
N LYS A 138 -13.34 -12.43 12.35
CA LYS A 138 -13.97 -11.63 13.40
C LYS A 138 -15.42 -12.08 13.55
N THR A 139 -15.86 -12.30 14.77
CA THR A 139 -17.26 -12.63 15.06
C THR A 139 -17.67 -11.79 16.26
N PRO A 140 -18.82 -11.09 16.23
CA PRO A 140 -19.27 -10.31 17.38
C PRO A 140 -19.56 -11.21 18.59
N ASP A 141 -19.29 -10.68 19.77
CA ASP A 141 -19.28 -11.40 21.05
C ASP A 141 -20.57 -12.18 21.32
N LYS A 142 -21.74 -11.54 21.10
CA LYS A 142 -23.06 -12.14 21.27
C LYS A 142 -23.25 -13.44 20.45
N TYR A 143 -22.63 -13.54 19.27
CA TYR A 143 -22.71 -14.73 18.41
C TYR A 143 -21.68 -15.80 18.78
N LEU A 144 -20.54 -15.41 19.36
CA LEU A 144 -19.51 -16.34 19.80
C LEU A 144 -20.00 -17.14 21.01
N THR A 145 -20.50 -16.46 22.03
CA THR A 145 -20.98 -17.07 23.29
C THR A 145 -22.14 -18.02 23.02
N GLY A 146 -23.08 -17.66 22.13
CA GLY A 146 -24.18 -18.54 21.73
C GLY A 146 -23.74 -19.77 20.94
N ARG A 147 -22.69 -19.67 20.11
CA ARG A 147 -22.15 -20.81 19.35
C ARG A 147 -21.30 -21.75 20.20
N ILE A 148 -20.58 -21.22 21.19
CA ILE A 148 -19.79 -22.03 22.15
C ILE A 148 -20.74 -22.76 23.10
N SER A 149 -21.72 -22.04 23.67
CA SER A 149 -22.75 -22.62 24.56
C SER A 149 -23.52 -23.77 23.91
N ARG A 150 -23.97 -23.63 22.65
CA ARG A 150 -24.68 -24.71 21.93
C ARG A 150 -23.80 -25.90 21.57
N ARG A 151 -22.50 -25.70 21.39
CA ARG A 151 -21.58 -26.75 20.92
C ARG A 151 -21.02 -27.60 22.06
N GLU A 152 -20.82 -26.98 23.22
CA GLU A 152 -20.15 -27.57 24.37
C GLU A 152 -21.10 -27.75 25.57
N SER A 153 -22.41 -27.51 25.39
CA SER A 153 -23.44 -27.54 26.44
C SER A 153 -23.15 -26.64 27.67
N PHE A 154 -22.37 -25.57 27.48
CA PHE A 154 -22.05 -24.62 28.55
C PHE A 154 -23.13 -23.57 28.77
N SER A 155 -23.21 -23.04 29.99
CA SER A 155 -23.95 -21.81 30.28
C SER A 155 -23.34 -20.63 29.50
N LYS A 156 -24.14 -19.60 29.19
CA LYS A 156 -23.63 -18.38 28.52
C LYS A 156 -22.53 -17.68 29.33
N LYS A 157 -22.53 -17.83 30.67
CA LYS A 157 -21.56 -17.20 31.58
C LYS A 157 -20.20 -17.90 31.51
N ASP A 158 -20.19 -19.23 31.45
CA ASP A 158 -18.96 -20.03 31.38
C ASP A 158 -18.26 -19.89 30.02
N ALA A 159 -19.06 -19.85 28.94
CA ALA A 159 -18.55 -19.60 27.59
C ALA A 159 -17.86 -18.23 27.45
N GLU A 160 -18.32 -17.21 28.19
CA GLU A 160 -17.69 -15.89 28.20
C GLU A 160 -16.39 -15.87 29.01
N LYS A 161 -16.37 -16.55 30.17
CA LYS A 161 -15.17 -16.68 31.02
C LYS A 161 -14.03 -17.41 30.29
N GLU A 162 -14.34 -18.53 29.64
CA GLU A 162 -13.37 -19.30 28.85
C GLU A 162 -12.76 -18.44 27.72
N ARG A 163 -13.59 -17.65 27.04
CA ARG A 163 -13.17 -16.75 25.96
C ARG A 163 -12.20 -15.67 26.44
N GLN A 164 -12.46 -15.06 27.59
CA GLN A 164 -11.59 -14.02 28.16
C GLN A 164 -10.23 -14.59 28.56
N ILE A 165 -10.20 -15.79 29.14
CA ILE A 165 -8.98 -16.51 29.48
C ILE A 165 -8.15 -16.78 28.22
N GLU A 166 -8.78 -17.32 27.17
CA GLU A 166 -8.12 -17.55 25.88
C GLU A 166 -7.55 -16.28 25.27
N GLU A 167 -8.27 -15.16 25.34
CA GLU A 167 -7.80 -13.89 24.78
C GLU A 167 -6.60 -13.35 25.56
N ARG A 168 -6.58 -13.46 26.89
CA ARG A 168 -5.41 -13.12 27.71
C ARG A 168 -4.19 -13.99 27.34
N LEU A 169 -4.39 -15.29 27.18
CA LEU A 169 -3.31 -16.24 26.92
C LEU A 169 -2.72 -16.13 25.51
N PHE A 170 -3.56 -15.86 24.51
CA PHE A 170 -3.16 -15.96 23.10
C PHE A 170 -3.12 -14.60 22.38
N SER A 171 -3.77 -13.56 22.91
CA SER A 171 -3.93 -12.26 22.23
C SER A 171 -4.42 -12.43 20.79
N THR A 172 -5.41 -13.32 20.57
CA THR A 172 -5.88 -13.69 19.24
C THR A 172 -6.57 -12.51 18.54
N ASN A 173 -7.12 -11.55 19.27
CA ASN A 173 -7.64 -10.29 18.72
C ASN A 173 -6.56 -9.45 18.02
N LYS A 174 -5.30 -9.51 18.47
CA LYS A 174 -4.19 -8.75 17.87
C LYS A 174 -3.85 -9.25 16.47
N VAL A 175 -4.29 -10.47 16.11
CA VAL A 175 -4.12 -11.02 14.75
C VAL A 175 -4.86 -10.15 13.73
N GLU A 176 -6.01 -9.56 14.08
CA GLU A 176 -6.77 -8.66 13.19
C GLU A 176 -5.89 -7.55 12.61
N ARG A 177 -4.94 -7.02 13.41
CA ARG A 177 -4.07 -5.91 13.03
C ARG A 177 -3.01 -6.30 12.00
N ILE A 178 -2.66 -7.58 11.93
CA ILE A 178 -1.60 -8.08 11.05
C ILE A 178 -2.11 -9.01 9.95
N ALA A 179 -3.36 -9.47 9.99
CA ALA A 179 -3.92 -10.34 8.98
C ALA A 179 -3.87 -9.68 7.59
N HIS A 180 -3.73 -10.49 6.55
CA HIS A 180 -3.85 -10.01 5.18
C HIS A 180 -5.31 -9.68 4.85
N LEU A 181 -6.23 -10.51 5.38
CA LEU A 181 -7.66 -10.37 5.22
C LEU A 181 -8.35 -10.58 6.57
N THR A 182 -9.34 -9.73 6.85
CA THR A 182 -10.23 -9.87 8.00
C THR A 182 -11.68 -9.90 7.52
N PHE A 183 -12.44 -10.88 7.99
CA PHE A 183 -13.85 -11.08 7.65
C PHE A 183 -14.71 -11.07 8.90
N ASN A 184 -15.82 -10.33 8.87
CA ASN A 184 -16.83 -10.39 9.93
C ASN A 184 -17.85 -11.49 9.60
N THR A 185 -17.76 -12.63 10.30
CA THR A 185 -18.60 -13.81 10.00
C THR A 185 -20.06 -13.68 10.45
N ALA A 186 -20.45 -12.54 11.04
CA ALA A 186 -21.86 -12.20 11.25
C ALA A 186 -22.54 -11.63 9.98
N VAL A 187 -21.76 -11.04 9.06
CA VAL A 187 -22.30 -10.33 7.89
C VAL A 187 -21.68 -10.79 6.57
N THR A 188 -20.62 -11.60 6.61
CA THR A 188 -19.97 -12.13 5.40
C THR A 188 -20.19 -13.62 5.30
N SER A 189 -20.79 -14.06 4.19
CA SER A 189 -21.07 -15.48 3.95
C SER A 189 -19.79 -16.28 3.68
N LYS A 190 -19.82 -17.60 3.91
CA LYS A 190 -18.67 -18.48 3.59
C LYS A 190 -18.31 -18.40 2.10
N LYS A 191 -19.31 -18.28 1.22
CA LYS A 191 -19.15 -18.16 -0.24
C LYS A 191 -18.43 -16.86 -0.61
N GLU A 192 -18.77 -15.74 0.04
CA GLU A 192 -18.07 -14.47 -0.16
C GLU A 192 -16.63 -14.49 0.36
N ILE A 193 -16.39 -15.07 1.55
CA ILE A 193 -15.02 -15.22 2.09
C ILE A 193 -14.16 -16.02 1.11
N ALA A 194 -14.69 -17.15 0.63
CA ALA A 194 -14.10 -17.98 -0.42
C ALA A 194 -13.79 -17.17 -1.70
N ALA A 195 -14.76 -16.42 -2.20
CA ALA A 195 -14.59 -15.62 -3.42
C ALA A 195 -13.52 -14.53 -3.26
N GLN A 196 -13.48 -13.82 -2.14
CA GLN A 196 -12.47 -12.78 -1.88
C GLN A 196 -11.07 -13.37 -1.75
N ILE A 197 -10.94 -14.53 -1.11
CA ILE A 197 -9.67 -15.27 -1.02
C ILE A 197 -9.23 -15.76 -2.40
N LYS A 198 -10.14 -16.33 -3.19
CA LYS A 198 -9.89 -16.72 -4.59
C LYS A 198 -9.41 -15.52 -5.41
N ALA A 199 -10.04 -14.36 -5.27
CA ALA A 199 -9.66 -13.14 -5.98
C ALA A 199 -8.27 -12.64 -5.56
N LEU A 200 -7.92 -12.68 -4.28
CA LEU A 200 -6.59 -12.27 -3.80
C LEU A 200 -5.49 -13.21 -4.28
N ILE A 201 -5.75 -14.51 -4.26
CA ILE A 201 -4.80 -15.56 -4.65
C ILE A 201 -4.66 -15.63 -6.17
N GLY A 202 -5.77 -15.52 -6.88
CA GLY A 202 -5.83 -15.46 -8.33
C GLY A 202 -5.43 -14.09 -8.89
N ALA A 203 -5.03 -13.15 -8.04
CA ALA A 203 -4.63 -11.83 -8.48
C ALA A 203 -3.31 -11.94 -9.28
N ALA A 204 -3.43 -11.96 -10.61
CA ALA A 204 -2.29 -11.84 -11.50
C ALA A 204 -1.49 -10.56 -11.18
N GLU A 205 -0.17 -10.69 -11.12
CA GLU A 205 0.76 -9.57 -10.96
C GLU A 205 1.46 -9.30 -12.29
N CYS A 206 1.66 -8.02 -12.60
CA CYS A 206 2.40 -7.61 -13.79
C CYS A 206 3.84 -8.14 -13.73
N LYS A 207 4.35 -8.72 -14.81
CA LYS A 207 5.75 -9.20 -14.89
C LYS A 207 6.76 -8.07 -14.70
N LYS A 208 6.46 -6.86 -15.19
CA LYS A 208 7.36 -5.70 -15.14
C LYS A 208 7.27 -4.89 -13.84
N CYS A 209 6.06 -4.57 -13.37
CA CYS A 209 5.86 -3.62 -12.27
C CYS A 209 5.03 -4.21 -11.13
N VAL A 210 4.77 -3.41 -10.10
CA VAL A 210 4.02 -3.83 -8.88
C VAL A 210 2.50 -3.81 -9.01
N ASN A 211 1.95 -3.57 -10.21
CA ASN A 211 0.51 -3.64 -10.43
C ASN A 211 0.01 -5.08 -10.34
N THR A 212 -1.22 -5.24 -9.84
CA THR A 212 -1.92 -6.52 -9.79
C THR A 212 -3.33 -6.33 -10.34
N SER A 213 -3.98 -7.43 -10.72
CA SER A 213 -5.40 -7.46 -11.08
C SER A 213 -6.35 -7.10 -9.94
N SER A 214 -5.85 -6.97 -8.69
CA SER A 214 -6.60 -6.35 -7.60
C SER A 214 -6.73 -4.83 -7.76
N ASN A 215 -5.85 -4.18 -8.53
CA ASN A 215 -5.95 -2.76 -8.81
C ASN A 215 -7.08 -2.51 -9.81
N LEU A 216 -8.21 -2.00 -9.31
CA LEU A 216 -9.41 -1.69 -10.10
C LEU A 216 -9.20 -0.69 -11.25
N SER A 217 -8.00 -0.09 -11.29
CA SER A 217 -7.61 0.88 -12.29
C SER A 217 -6.72 0.31 -13.40
N SER A 218 -6.39 -0.98 -13.37
CA SER A 218 -5.47 -1.60 -14.32
C SER A 218 -5.89 -3.04 -14.61
N VAL A 219 -5.62 -3.50 -15.83
CA VAL A 219 -5.92 -4.87 -16.26
C VAL A 219 -4.60 -5.54 -16.60
N ILE A 220 -4.44 -6.81 -16.20
CA ILE A 220 -3.29 -7.64 -16.61
C ILE A 220 -3.68 -8.34 -17.91
N GLY A 221 -2.97 -8.04 -18.99
CA GLY A 221 -3.16 -8.65 -20.31
C GLY A 221 -2.60 -10.06 -20.39
N LYS A 222 -2.85 -10.73 -21.52
CA LYS A 222 -2.49 -12.15 -21.75
C LYS A 222 -0.98 -12.42 -21.63
N TYR A 223 -0.13 -11.46 -21.99
CA TYR A 223 1.33 -11.59 -21.89
C TYR A 223 1.87 -11.44 -20.45
N GLY A 224 1.00 -11.15 -19.48
CA GLY A 224 1.35 -10.92 -18.07
C GLY A 224 1.81 -9.50 -17.78
N LEU A 225 1.62 -8.56 -18.71
CA LEU A 225 1.86 -7.13 -18.49
C LEU A 225 0.56 -6.42 -18.14
N CYS A 226 0.63 -5.41 -17.27
CA CYS A 226 -0.51 -4.53 -17.06
C CYS A 226 -0.68 -3.54 -18.23
N ASP A 227 -1.89 -3.06 -18.44
CA ASP A 227 -2.25 -2.13 -19.53
C ASP A 227 -1.35 -0.89 -19.59
N VAL A 228 -0.83 -0.43 -18.45
CA VAL A 228 0.10 0.69 -18.38
C VAL A 228 1.50 0.32 -18.88
N CYS A 229 2.03 -0.84 -18.50
CA CYS A 229 3.34 -1.31 -18.96
C CYS A 229 3.30 -1.63 -20.45
N GLU A 230 2.24 -2.30 -20.91
CA GLU A 230 2.04 -2.64 -22.32
C GLU A 230 1.94 -1.39 -23.19
N LYS A 231 1.16 -0.38 -22.78
CA LYS A 231 1.11 0.92 -23.46
C LYS A 231 2.47 1.59 -23.51
N TYR A 232 3.23 1.58 -22.42
CA TYR A 232 4.56 2.18 -22.39
C TYR A 232 5.53 1.47 -23.33
N GLU A 233 5.61 0.14 -23.28
CA GLU A 233 6.52 -0.63 -24.14
C GLU A 233 6.20 -0.46 -25.62
N LYS A 234 4.92 -0.40 -25.98
CA LYS A 234 4.51 -0.25 -27.38
C LYS A 234 4.76 1.15 -27.94
N ASN A 235 4.71 2.21 -27.11
CA ASN A 235 4.64 3.58 -27.62
C ASN A 235 5.70 4.54 -27.08
N PHE A 236 6.52 4.14 -26.11
CA PHE A 236 7.58 5.01 -25.61
C PHE A 236 8.61 5.26 -26.72
N SER A 237 9.02 6.53 -26.85
CA SER A 237 10.04 6.95 -27.83
C SER A 237 11.00 7.93 -27.20
N GLY A 238 12.29 7.57 -27.20
CA GLY A 238 13.36 8.47 -26.76
C GLY A 238 13.46 9.74 -27.61
N ALA A 239 13.10 9.68 -28.90
CA ALA A 239 13.12 10.84 -29.80
C ALA A 239 12.17 11.95 -29.34
N VAL A 240 11.00 11.59 -28.79
CA VAL A 240 10.07 12.55 -28.18
C VAL A 240 10.73 13.28 -27.02
N LEU A 241 11.41 12.55 -26.13
CA LEU A 241 12.11 13.16 -25.00
C LEU A 241 13.28 14.05 -25.44
N GLN A 242 14.01 13.68 -26.49
CA GLN A 242 15.07 14.52 -27.04
C GLN A 242 14.54 15.84 -27.61
N LYS A 243 13.38 15.81 -28.29
CA LYS A 243 12.70 17.02 -28.75
C LYS A 243 12.23 17.88 -27.58
N GLU A 244 11.64 17.27 -26.57
CA GLU A 244 11.21 17.95 -25.34
C GLU A 244 12.38 18.56 -24.55
N LEU A 245 13.54 17.90 -24.53
CA LEU A 245 14.75 18.42 -23.89
C LEU A 245 15.27 19.66 -24.61
N ARG A 246 15.34 19.64 -25.95
CA ARG A 246 15.69 20.83 -26.73
C ARG A 246 14.71 21.98 -26.49
N PHE A 247 13.41 21.68 -26.48
CA PHE A 247 12.38 22.66 -26.16
C PHE A 247 12.50 23.23 -24.74
N LEU A 248 12.81 22.41 -23.74
CA LEU A 248 13.08 22.91 -22.39
C LEU A 248 14.28 23.87 -22.40
N LEU A 249 15.40 23.46 -23.01
CA LEU A 249 16.62 24.27 -23.06
C LEU A 249 16.44 25.61 -23.80
N SER A 250 15.50 25.68 -24.75
CA SER A 250 15.15 26.94 -25.43
C SER A 250 14.35 27.91 -24.55
N LEU A 251 13.90 27.50 -23.35
CA LEU A 251 13.22 28.37 -22.39
C LEU A 251 14.16 29.04 -21.37
N ARG A 252 15.47 28.76 -21.44
CA ARG A 252 16.47 29.46 -20.62
C ARG A 252 16.46 30.96 -20.95
N GLY A 253 16.55 31.80 -19.93
CA GLY A 253 16.45 33.26 -20.09
C GLY A 253 15.09 33.78 -20.55
N SER A 254 14.05 32.94 -20.62
CA SER A 254 12.71 33.36 -21.11
C SER A 254 11.84 34.07 -20.07
N GLY A 255 12.35 34.24 -18.84
CA GLY A 255 11.69 34.94 -17.74
C GLY A 255 11.54 36.43 -18.01
N LYS A 256 10.48 37.04 -17.49
CA LYS A 256 10.30 38.51 -17.55
C LYS A 256 11.11 39.27 -16.51
N GLU A 257 11.49 38.60 -15.43
CA GLU A 257 12.22 39.15 -14.29
C GLU A 257 13.51 38.32 -14.07
N LYS A 258 14.04 38.34 -12.85
CA LYS A 258 15.24 37.59 -12.44
C LYS A 258 15.21 36.10 -12.78
N HIS A 259 14.04 35.47 -12.77
CA HIS A 259 13.90 34.02 -12.86
C HIS A 259 13.30 33.58 -14.19
N ASP A 260 13.91 32.57 -14.82
CA ASP A 260 13.44 31.97 -16.07
C ASP A 260 12.67 30.64 -15.86
N ALA A 261 12.76 30.06 -14.67
CA ALA A 261 12.11 28.83 -14.29
C ALA A 261 11.64 28.85 -12.82
N MET A 262 10.55 28.15 -12.54
CA MET A 262 10.16 27.81 -11.18
C MET A 262 10.48 26.35 -10.90
N VAL A 263 11.17 26.03 -9.80
CA VAL A 263 11.54 24.66 -9.45
C VAL A 263 10.93 24.23 -8.13
N GLY A 264 10.07 23.22 -8.18
CA GLY A 264 9.37 22.72 -7.00
C GLY A 264 10.29 21.89 -6.09
N ILE A 265 10.42 22.29 -4.82
CA ILE A 265 11.23 21.59 -3.83
C ILE A 265 10.43 21.13 -2.60
N SER A 266 10.73 19.91 -2.16
CA SER A 266 10.23 19.34 -0.89
C SER A 266 11.34 19.03 0.11
N GLY A 267 12.60 19.24 -0.27
CA GLY A 267 13.78 18.78 0.47
C GLY A 267 14.01 17.26 0.40
N GLY A 268 13.12 16.52 -0.26
CA GLY A 268 13.28 15.09 -0.57
C GLY A 268 14.21 14.84 -1.74
N LYS A 269 14.64 13.57 -1.88
CA LYS A 269 15.67 13.10 -2.81
C LYS A 269 15.47 13.59 -4.25
N ASP A 270 14.27 13.42 -4.79
CA ASP A 270 14.01 13.64 -6.22
C ASP A 270 14.02 15.14 -6.51
N SER A 271 13.36 15.93 -5.66
CA SER A 271 13.30 17.38 -5.80
C SER A 271 14.66 18.06 -5.60
N THR A 272 15.50 17.55 -4.70
CA THR A 272 16.87 18.05 -4.49
C THR A 272 17.72 17.80 -5.74
N ALA A 273 17.69 16.57 -6.28
CA ALA A 273 18.44 16.25 -7.49
C ALA A 273 17.92 17.01 -8.72
N THR A 274 16.60 17.22 -8.83
CA THR A 274 16.00 18.06 -9.87
C THR A 274 16.47 19.50 -9.81
N LEU A 275 16.50 20.12 -8.63
CA LEU A 275 16.98 21.50 -8.48
C LEU A 275 18.45 21.63 -8.87
N TYR A 276 19.28 20.69 -8.43
CA TYR A 276 20.68 20.64 -8.83
C TYR A 276 20.83 20.56 -10.34
N THR A 277 20.13 19.62 -10.99
CA THR A 277 20.22 19.46 -12.45
C THR A 277 19.67 20.67 -13.21
N ALA A 278 18.55 21.26 -12.79
CA ALA A 278 18.01 22.45 -13.43
C ALA A 278 19.03 23.61 -13.41
N LYS A 279 19.71 23.82 -12.27
CA LYS A 279 20.80 24.80 -12.17
C LYS A 279 21.96 24.46 -13.10
N GLN A 280 22.38 23.19 -13.17
CA GLN A 280 23.46 22.75 -14.07
C GLN A 280 23.10 22.88 -15.56
N MET A 281 21.82 22.85 -15.90
CA MET A 281 21.34 23.09 -17.27
C MET A 281 21.36 24.58 -17.66
N GLY A 282 21.68 25.48 -16.73
CA GLY A 282 21.80 26.93 -16.97
C GLY A 282 20.52 27.72 -16.73
N PHE A 283 19.51 27.15 -16.04
CA PHE A 283 18.36 27.93 -15.57
C PHE A 283 18.72 28.78 -14.35
N ILE A 284 17.99 29.89 -14.17
CA ILE A 284 18.02 30.75 -12.99
C ILE A 284 16.72 30.52 -12.20
N PRO A 285 16.66 29.48 -11.35
CA PRO A 285 15.42 29.03 -10.77
C PRO A 285 14.96 29.93 -9.61
N LEU A 286 13.66 30.26 -9.59
CA LEU A 286 12.96 30.48 -8.33
C LEU A 286 12.58 29.12 -7.74
N THR A 287 13.20 28.76 -6.62
CA THR A 287 12.86 27.52 -5.93
C THR A 287 11.63 27.75 -5.06
N PHE A 288 10.66 26.85 -5.07
CA PHE A 288 9.44 27.04 -4.28
C PHE A 288 8.94 25.76 -3.60
N SER A 289 8.32 25.92 -2.43
CA SER A 289 7.50 24.89 -1.78
C SER A 289 6.06 25.35 -1.68
N LEU A 290 5.12 24.52 -2.12
CA LEU A 290 3.68 24.78 -1.94
C LEU A 290 3.23 24.30 -0.56
N ASP A 291 2.81 25.24 0.28
CA ASP A 291 2.16 24.93 1.54
C ASP A 291 0.68 24.63 1.33
N THR A 292 0.34 23.37 1.50
CA THR A 292 -1.04 22.88 1.45
C THR A 292 -1.68 22.79 2.84
N GLY A 293 -0.92 23.10 3.90
CA GLY A 293 -1.31 22.96 5.30
C GLY A 293 -1.15 21.54 5.87
N TYR A 294 -0.91 20.52 5.03
CA TYR A 294 -0.77 19.12 5.45
C TYR A 294 0.60 18.50 5.10
N TYR A 295 1.63 19.34 4.93
CA TYR A 295 3.02 18.90 4.97
C TYR A 295 3.56 18.97 6.41
N PRO A 296 4.41 18.03 6.85
CA PRO A 296 5.16 18.18 8.09
C PRO A 296 6.00 19.47 8.05
N LYS A 297 6.06 20.22 9.17
CA LYS A 297 6.79 21.50 9.25
C LYS A 297 8.26 21.39 8.79
N HIS A 298 8.92 20.27 9.09
CA HIS A 298 10.33 20.05 8.73
C HIS A 298 10.59 20.01 7.21
N ILE A 299 9.57 19.77 6.38
CA ILE A 299 9.71 19.74 4.91
C ILE A 299 10.16 21.11 4.38
N PHE A 300 9.58 22.20 4.89
CA PHE A 300 9.94 23.56 4.48
C PHE A 300 11.35 23.95 4.93
N GLN A 301 11.75 23.54 6.14
CA GLN A 301 13.10 23.78 6.64
C GLN A 301 14.15 23.06 5.77
N ARG A 302 13.91 21.80 5.42
CA ARG A 302 14.81 21.03 4.54
C ARG A 302 14.90 21.65 3.14
N ALA A 303 13.77 22.05 2.57
CA ALA A 303 13.71 22.76 1.30
C ALA A 303 14.57 24.03 1.33
N LYS A 304 14.40 24.88 2.35
CA LYS A 304 15.20 26.11 2.55
C LYS A 304 16.69 25.80 2.68
N THR A 305 17.08 24.76 3.43
CA THR A 305 18.48 24.33 3.56
C THR A 305 19.09 23.91 2.22
N VAL A 306 18.36 23.14 1.42
CA VAL A 306 18.84 22.71 0.09
C VAL A 306 18.99 23.91 -0.85
N ALA A 307 18.00 24.81 -0.88
CA ALA A 307 18.08 26.03 -1.69
C ALA A 307 19.27 26.92 -1.30
N LYS A 308 19.50 27.14 0.02
CA LYS A 308 20.68 27.85 0.53
C LYS A 308 21.97 27.18 0.08
N LYS A 309 22.08 25.85 0.19
CA LYS A 309 23.27 25.09 -0.22
C LYS A 309 23.55 25.23 -1.72
N LEU A 310 22.49 25.24 -2.53
CA LEU A 310 22.58 25.42 -3.97
C LEU A 310 22.66 26.89 -4.41
N LYS A 311 22.67 27.84 -3.46
CA LYS A 311 22.71 29.30 -3.73
C LYS A 311 21.65 29.72 -4.75
N VAL A 312 20.39 29.41 -4.45
CA VAL A 312 19.22 29.78 -5.25
C VAL A 312 18.12 30.36 -4.37
N ASP A 313 17.29 31.21 -4.93
CA ASP A 313 16.19 31.85 -4.21
C ASP A 313 15.12 30.83 -3.84
N TYR A 314 14.51 31.02 -2.66
CA TYR A 314 13.53 30.12 -2.09
C TYR A 314 12.30 30.85 -1.57
N GLU A 315 11.13 30.40 -2.00
CA GLU A 315 9.85 30.87 -1.49
C GLU A 315 8.95 29.74 -0.99
N LYS A 316 8.26 30.03 0.12
CA LYS A 316 7.15 29.19 0.60
C LYS A 316 5.85 29.87 0.19
N ILE A 317 5.06 29.18 -0.63
CA ILE A 317 3.84 29.72 -1.23
C ILE A 317 2.62 29.01 -0.63
N ASP A 318 1.65 29.76 -0.11
CA ASP A 318 0.39 29.18 0.35
C ASP A 318 -0.47 28.74 -0.84
N ALA A 319 -0.64 27.43 -1.01
CA ALA A 319 -1.44 26.88 -2.10
C ALA A 319 -2.95 27.07 -1.86
N ARG A 320 -3.39 27.26 -0.61
CA ARG A 320 -4.82 27.28 -0.24
C ARG A 320 -5.56 28.48 -0.83
N ILE A 321 -4.86 29.56 -1.15
CA ILE A 321 -5.43 30.74 -1.84
C ILE A 321 -5.97 30.38 -3.24
N TYR A 322 -5.47 29.29 -3.85
CA TYR A 322 -5.91 28.80 -5.16
C TYR A 322 -7.06 27.80 -5.10
N MET A 323 -7.54 27.48 -3.90
CA MET A 323 -8.57 26.47 -3.69
C MET A 323 -9.94 26.97 -4.13
N ARG A 324 -10.57 26.24 -5.05
CA ARG A 324 -11.94 26.55 -5.48
C ARG A 324 -12.97 26.06 -4.46
N SER A 325 -14.14 26.69 -4.46
CA SER A 325 -15.30 26.25 -3.67
C SER A 325 -15.63 24.77 -3.92
N VAL A 326 -15.65 24.33 -5.18
CA VAL A 326 -15.85 22.91 -5.54
C VAL A 326 -14.80 21.99 -4.91
N ASP A 327 -13.54 22.42 -4.85
CA ASP A 327 -12.47 21.59 -4.29
C ASP A 327 -12.62 21.47 -2.77
N ARG A 328 -13.02 22.54 -2.07
CA ARG A 328 -13.38 22.51 -0.63
C ARG A 328 -14.49 21.49 -0.35
N ILE A 329 -15.52 21.44 -1.19
CA ILE A 329 -16.59 20.45 -1.06
C ILE A 329 -16.06 19.04 -1.26
N CYS A 330 -15.18 18.82 -2.23
CA CYS A 330 -14.52 17.52 -2.44
C CYS A 330 -13.65 17.11 -1.24
N PHE A 331 -12.93 18.04 -0.60
CA PHE A 331 -12.19 17.77 0.64
C PHE A 331 -13.13 17.37 1.78
N ARG A 332 -14.28 18.05 1.94
CA ARG A 332 -15.30 17.72 2.95
C ARG A 332 -15.86 16.32 2.73
N LYS A 333 -16.35 16.04 1.52
CA LYS A 333 -16.86 14.70 1.16
C LYS A 333 -15.81 13.61 1.32
N THR A 334 -14.55 13.90 1.00
CA THR A 334 -13.44 12.97 1.23
C THR A 334 -13.25 12.71 2.72
N SER A 335 -13.23 13.76 3.54
CA SER A 335 -13.19 13.61 5.00
C SER A 335 -14.33 12.74 5.54
N ASP A 336 -15.56 12.99 5.08
CA ASP A 336 -16.75 12.25 5.51
C ASP A 336 -16.65 10.77 5.15
N LEU A 337 -16.28 10.45 3.89
CA LEU A 337 -16.04 9.08 3.44
C LEU A 337 -15.00 8.34 4.31
N TYR A 338 -13.91 9.03 4.66
CA TYR A 338 -12.88 8.46 5.51
C TYR A 338 -13.28 8.36 6.99
N ASN A 339 -14.33 9.06 7.42
CA ASN A 339 -14.84 9.03 8.79
C ASN A 339 -15.93 7.97 9.01
N GLU A 340 -16.56 7.46 7.94
CA GLU A 340 -17.56 6.37 8.01
C GLU A 340 -17.00 5.12 8.71
N ARG A 341 -17.82 4.38 9.46
CA ARG A 341 -17.38 3.14 10.10
C ARG A 341 -17.12 2.04 9.06
N ASP A 342 -16.14 1.18 9.32
CA ASP A 342 -15.81 0.08 8.44
C ASP A 342 -17.01 -0.87 8.25
N SER A 343 -17.46 -1.03 7.00
CA SER A 343 -18.53 -1.95 6.60
C SER A 343 -18.25 -2.53 5.20
N GLN A 344 -19.01 -3.54 4.79
CA GLN A 344 -18.91 -4.08 3.43
C GLN A 344 -19.40 -3.05 2.39
N GLU A 345 -20.49 -2.36 2.68
CA GLU A 345 -21.00 -1.25 1.87
C GLU A 345 -19.94 -0.13 1.69
N LEU A 346 -19.20 0.20 2.76
CA LEU A 346 -18.13 1.19 2.67
C LEU A 346 -16.99 0.73 1.73
N LYS A 347 -16.66 -0.57 1.73
CA LYS A 347 -15.66 -1.10 0.77
C LYS A 347 -16.13 -0.90 -0.66
N GLU A 348 -17.40 -1.16 -0.96
CA GLU A 348 -17.98 -0.96 -2.29
C GLU A 348 -17.99 0.53 -2.67
N LYS A 349 -18.36 1.43 -1.75
CA LYS A 349 -18.23 2.89 -1.94
C LYS A 349 -16.78 3.29 -2.25
N PHE A 350 -15.80 2.80 -1.49
CA PHE A 350 -14.39 3.08 -1.74
C PHE A 350 -13.93 2.59 -3.12
N ARG A 351 -14.34 1.39 -3.53
CA ARG A 351 -14.00 0.84 -4.85
C ARG A 351 -14.63 1.66 -5.98
N LYS A 352 -15.90 2.03 -5.85
CA LYS A 352 -16.60 2.93 -6.77
C LYS A 352 -15.87 4.27 -6.88
N TRP A 353 -15.63 4.95 -5.76
CA TRP A 353 -14.98 6.26 -5.75
C TRP A 353 -13.52 6.23 -6.17
N TYR A 354 -12.83 5.11 -6.00
CA TYR A 354 -11.47 4.93 -6.53
C TYR A 354 -11.46 4.94 -8.07
N VAL A 355 -12.43 4.26 -8.71
CA VAL A 355 -12.59 4.26 -10.16
C VAL A 355 -13.05 5.63 -10.66
N GLU A 356 -14.10 6.18 -10.06
CA GLU A 356 -14.66 7.49 -10.45
C GLU A 356 -13.68 8.65 -10.24
N GLY A 357 -12.88 8.63 -9.17
CA GLY A 357 -11.86 9.65 -8.91
C GLY A 357 -10.86 9.82 -10.06
N ARG A 358 -10.60 8.75 -10.84
CA ARG A 358 -9.76 8.84 -12.06
C ARG A 358 -10.40 9.60 -13.20
N ARG A 359 -11.72 9.72 -13.26
CA ARG A 359 -12.42 10.48 -14.31
C ARG A 359 -12.51 11.97 -13.97
N HIS A 360 -12.41 12.32 -12.68
CA HIS A 360 -12.77 13.65 -12.18
C HIS A 360 -11.63 14.44 -11.50
N TYR A 361 -10.36 14.02 -11.66
CA TYR A 361 -9.21 14.69 -11.05
C TYR A 361 -8.65 15.88 -11.85
N SER A 362 -9.23 16.20 -13.01
CA SER A 362 -8.85 17.37 -13.82
C SER A 362 -9.10 18.68 -13.08
N VAL A 363 -8.24 19.68 -13.27
CA VAL A 363 -8.40 21.04 -12.71
C VAL A 363 -9.61 21.80 -13.27
N LYS A 364 -10.18 21.34 -14.39
CA LYS A 364 -11.39 21.90 -14.98
C LYS A 364 -12.67 21.26 -14.43
N CYS A 365 -12.54 20.15 -13.69
CA CYS A 365 -13.70 19.39 -13.20
C CYS A 365 -14.49 20.19 -12.15
N GLN A 366 -15.82 20.16 -12.28
CA GLN A 366 -16.80 20.80 -11.37
C GLN A 366 -17.57 19.78 -10.49
N HIS A 367 -17.31 18.49 -10.66
CA HIS A 367 -17.97 17.45 -9.87
C HIS A 367 -17.55 17.54 -8.40
N LYS A 368 -18.54 17.48 -7.51
CA LYS A 368 -18.45 17.55 -6.05
C LYS A 368 -18.43 16.13 -5.46
N ILE A 369 -17.32 15.40 -5.62
CA ILE A 369 -17.20 13.98 -5.22
C ILE A 369 -16.08 13.77 -4.19
N PRO A 370 -16.13 12.69 -3.39
CA PRO A 370 -14.98 12.28 -2.58
C PRO A 370 -13.87 11.65 -3.43
N PHE A 371 -12.63 11.65 -2.92
CA PHE A 371 -11.47 11.03 -3.56
C PHE A 371 -10.78 10.04 -2.63
N VAL A 372 -10.70 8.77 -3.04
CA VAL A 372 -9.93 7.74 -2.32
C VAL A 372 -8.41 7.94 -2.49
N ARG A 373 -7.96 8.45 -3.65
CA ARG A 373 -6.55 8.82 -3.82
C ARG A 373 -6.40 10.30 -3.49
N THR A 374 -5.90 10.58 -2.29
CA THR A 374 -5.70 11.95 -1.80
C THR A 374 -4.86 12.82 -2.73
N CYS A 375 -3.85 12.25 -3.39
CA CYS A 375 -3.03 12.94 -4.39
C CYS A 375 -3.82 13.44 -5.61
N GLN A 376 -4.92 12.77 -6.00
CA GLN A 376 -5.78 13.24 -7.09
C GLN A 376 -6.51 14.53 -6.71
N LEU A 377 -7.03 14.59 -5.48
CA LEU A 377 -7.67 15.79 -4.96
C LEU A 377 -6.66 16.92 -4.74
N CYS A 378 -5.50 16.61 -4.14
CA CYS A 378 -4.40 17.57 -3.95
C CYS A 378 -3.95 18.19 -5.30
N ARG A 379 -3.91 17.40 -6.38
CA ARG A 379 -3.57 17.89 -7.72
C ARG A 379 -4.53 18.97 -8.22
N ARG A 380 -5.82 18.94 -7.86
CA ARG A 380 -6.78 20.00 -8.25
C ARG A 380 -6.43 21.36 -7.65
N LEU A 381 -5.76 21.37 -6.50
CA LEU A 381 -5.21 22.56 -5.84
C LEU A 381 -3.84 22.95 -6.39
N VAL A 382 -2.87 22.04 -6.29
CA VAL A 382 -1.45 22.29 -6.56
C VAL A 382 -1.21 22.75 -8.00
N VAL A 383 -1.93 22.16 -8.96
CA VAL A 383 -1.79 22.52 -10.39
C VAL A 383 -2.23 23.95 -10.66
N ARG A 384 -3.25 24.44 -9.96
CA ARG A 384 -3.70 25.82 -10.09
C ARG A 384 -2.71 26.77 -9.43
N ALA A 385 -2.15 26.38 -8.29
CA ALA A 385 -1.19 27.18 -7.57
C ALA A 385 0.08 27.47 -8.38
N TYR A 386 0.78 26.44 -8.88
CA TYR A 386 1.97 26.71 -9.68
C TYR A 386 1.66 27.42 -11.01
N TYR A 387 0.47 27.24 -11.60
CA TYR A 387 0.08 27.98 -12.81
C TYR A 387 -0.09 29.48 -12.50
N GLY A 388 -0.83 29.80 -11.44
CA GLY A 388 -1.03 31.18 -11.02
C GLY A 388 0.26 31.87 -10.61
N GLU A 389 1.11 31.17 -9.85
CA GLU A 389 2.39 31.73 -9.38
C GLU A 389 3.41 31.91 -10.51
N ALA A 390 3.42 31.02 -11.52
CA ALA A 390 4.25 31.19 -12.72
C ALA A 390 3.82 32.42 -13.52
N LEU A 391 2.51 32.63 -13.70
CA LEU A 391 2.00 33.84 -14.37
C LEU A 391 2.38 35.12 -13.62
N LYS A 392 2.22 35.14 -12.29
CA LYS A 392 2.57 36.30 -11.45
C LYS A 392 4.02 36.74 -11.61
N ARG A 393 4.93 35.79 -11.86
CA ARG A 393 6.38 36.03 -11.98
C ARG A 393 6.88 36.09 -13.42
N GLY A 394 5.96 36.04 -14.40
CA GLY A 394 6.33 36.02 -15.81
C GLY A 394 7.18 34.82 -16.22
N VAL A 395 7.07 33.69 -15.54
CA VAL A 395 7.82 32.46 -15.82
C VAL A 395 7.00 31.53 -16.72
N LYS A 396 7.64 30.98 -17.76
CA LYS A 396 6.98 30.07 -18.73
C LYS A 396 7.09 28.60 -18.34
N VAL A 397 8.00 28.21 -17.45
CA VAL A 397 8.29 26.80 -17.13
C VAL A 397 8.31 26.52 -15.62
N VAL A 398 7.67 25.42 -15.22
CA VAL A 398 7.72 24.87 -13.87
C VAL A 398 8.33 23.47 -13.93
N ILE A 399 9.44 23.27 -13.23
CA ILE A 399 10.21 22.02 -13.22
C ILE A 399 9.96 21.28 -11.91
N LEU A 400 9.57 20.00 -11.99
CA LEU A 400 9.20 19.16 -10.86
C LEU A 400 10.04 17.88 -10.80
N GLY A 401 10.37 17.43 -9.58
CA GLY A 401 11.02 16.15 -9.32
C GLY A 401 10.05 14.97 -9.31
N ILE A 402 9.36 14.74 -10.44
CA ILE A 402 8.44 13.61 -10.63
C ILE A 402 9.05 12.65 -11.65
N ASN A 403 9.07 11.36 -11.30
CA ASN A 403 9.79 10.32 -12.04
C ASN A 403 8.97 9.66 -13.14
N GLU A 404 7.65 9.90 -13.19
CA GLU A 404 6.75 9.42 -14.25
C GLU A 404 6.42 10.52 -15.26
N TRP A 405 5.82 10.15 -16.40
CA TRP A 405 5.40 11.10 -17.45
C TRP A 405 4.42 12.17 -16.95
N ALA A 406 4.48 13.36 -17.55
CA ALA A 406 3.62 14.50 -17.25
C ALA A 406 2.29 14.44 -18.04
N GLY A 407 2.36 13.92 -19.26
CA GLY A 407 1.26 13.82 -20.22
C GLY A 407 1.21 12.46 -20.90
N LEU A 408 0.00 12.02 -21.19
CA LEU A 408 -0.29 10.90 -22.07
C LEU A 408 -1.39 11.39 -23.02
N SER A 409 -1.04 11.63 -24.28
CA SER A 409 -1.99 11.96 -25.33
C SER A 409 -2.04 10.82 -26.34
N GLN A 410 -3.16 10.69 -27.04
CA GLN A 410 -3.24 9.85 -28.22
C GLN A 410 -2.98 10.73 -29.43
N ASP A 411 -2.02 10.34 -30.24
CA ASP A 411 -1.78 10.89 -31.57
C ASP A 411 -3.00 10.60 -32.45
N SER A 412 -3.61 11.64 -33.03
CA SER A 412 -4.89 11.53 -33.74
C SER A 412 -4.78 10.74 -35.03
N GLU A 413 -3.63 10.78 -35.70
CA GLU A 413 -3.40 10.13 -36.99
C GLU A 413 -2.98 8.67 -36.79
N SER A 414 -1.95 8.41 -35.99
CA SER A 414 -1.42 7.06 -35.80
C SER A 414 -2.14 6.23 -34.74
N LYS A 415 -3.07 6.84 -33.98
CA LYS A 415 -3.71 6.28 -32.77
C LYS A 415 -2.71 5.83 -31.70
N LYS A 416 -1.41 6.15 -31.82
CA LYS A 416 -0.35 5.81 -30.85
C LYS A 416 -0.40 6.72 -29.64
N PHE A 417 0.02 6.22 -28.50
CA PHE A 417 0.11 7.03 -27.28
C PHE A 417 1.46 7.76 -27.19
N ILE A 418 1.45 9.07 -27.00
CA ILE A 418 2.67 9.85 -26.80
C ILE A 418 2.89 10.02 -25.29
N PHE A 419 3.98 9.44 -24.80
CA PHE A 419 4.45 9.65 -23.43
C PHE A 419 5.32 10.90 -23.38
N SER A 420 4.83 11.93 -22.70
CA SER A 420 5.44 13.26 -22.66
C SER A 420 5.92 13.61 -21.26
N ALA A 421 7.13 14.15 -21.15
CA ALA A 421 7.65 14.72 -19.93
C ALA A 421 7.20 16.17 -19.69
N ILE A 422 6.60 16.82 -20.70
CA ILE A 422 6.20 18.21 -20.66
C ILE A 422 4.69 18.36 -20.88
N ARG A 423 3.99 18.82 -19.84
CA ARG A 423 2.57 19.16 -19.95
C ARG A 423 2.39 20.66 -20.19
N LYS A 424 1.85 21.04 -21.35
CA LYS A 424 1.34 22.40 -21.61
C LYS A 424 0.08 22.65 -20.78
N LEU A 425 0.12 23.64 -19.89
CA LEU A 425 -1.02 24.08 -19.08
C LEU A 425 -1.49 25.44 -19.54
N GLN A 426 -2.71 25.46 -20.11
CA GLN A 426 -3.38 26.69 -20.53
C GLN A 426 -4.88 26.59 -20.17
N PRO A 427 -5.23 26.73 -18.89
CA PRO A 427 -6.62 26.63 -18.44
C PRO A 427 -7.52 27.77 -18.94
N PHE A 428 -6.96 28.94 -19.27
CA PHE A 428 -7.69 30.11 -19.77
C PHE A 428 -7.18 30.48 -21.17
N LYS A 429 -8.10 30.71 -22.12
CA LYS A 429 -7.74 31.01 -23.52
C LYS A 429 -6.93 32.31 -23.65
N ASN A 430 -7.26 33.31 -22.84
CA ASN A 430 -6.65 34.65 -22.83
C ASN A 430 -5.38 34.77 -21.97
N LYS A 431 -4.87 33.67 -21.43
CA LYS A 431 -3.63 33.66 -20.63
C LYS A 431 -2.58 32.78 -21.33
N PRO A 432 -1.28 33.12 -21.18
CA PRO A 432 -0.23 32.34 -21.81
C PRO A 432 -0.15 30.93 -21.21
N PRO A 433 0.39 29.97 -21.96
CA PRO A 433 0.65 28.64 -21.45
C PRO A 433 1.83 28.65 -20.46
N VAL A 434 1.78 27.74 -19.49
CA VAL A 434 2.91 27.38 -18.63
C VAL A 434 3.24 25.91 -18.87
N TYR A 435 4.52 25.60 -19.05
CA TYR A 435 5.00 24.26 -19.34
C TYR A 435 5.45 23.57 -18.06
N ILE A 436 4.83 22.44 -17.72
CA ILE A 436 5.17 21.67 -16.52
C ILE A 436 6.05 20.50 -16.92
N VAL A 437 7.24 20.45 -16.35
CA VAL A 437 8.28 19.50 -16.74
C VAL A 437 8.52 18.51 -15.60
N HIS A 438 8.37 17.23 -15.90
CA HIS A 438 8.80 16.15 -15.04
C HIS A 438 10.25 15.80 -15.40
N LEU A 439 11.20 16.55 -14.84
CA LEU A 439 12.60 16.51 -15.29
C LEU A 439 13.27 15.12 -15.14
N PRO A 440 13.08 14.37 -14.04
CA PRO A 440 13.66 13.04 -13.94
C PRO A 440 13.19 12.09 -15.06
N PHE A 441 11.90 12.14 -15.43
CA PHE A 441 11.39 11.36 -16.56
C PHE A 441 11.95 11.86 -17.91
N LEU A 442 12.02 13.18 -18.12
CA LEU A 442 12.61 13.76 -19.34
C LEU A 442 14.04 13.27 -19.58
N LEU A 443 14.82 13.17 -18.51
CA LEU A 443 16.22 12.74 -18.55
C LEU A 443 16.39 11.22 -18.44
N GLN A 444 15.31 10.44 -18.36
CA GLN A 444 15.33 8.99 -18.11
C GLN A 444 16.23 8.62 -16.90
N ARG A 445 16.18 9.46 -15.86
CA ARG A 445 17.02 9.33 -14.67
C ARG A 445 16.73 8.01 -13.98
N LYS A 446 17.77 7.35 -13.45
CA LYS A 446 17.61 6.21 -12.54
C LYS A 446 17.85 6.61 -11.09
N ILE A 447 17.48 5.75 -10.15
CA ILE A 447 17.70 6.01 -8.72
C ILE A 447 19.19 6.17 -8.40
N GLU A 448 20.08 5.44 -9.06
CA GLU A 448 21.53 5.51 -8.85
C GLU A 448 22.12 6.87 -9.25
N ASP A 449 21.59 7.49 -10.32
CA ASP A 449 21.98 8.85 -10.72
C ASP A 449 21.55 9.87 -9.67
N THR A 450 20.34 9.68 -9.11
CA THR A 450 19.82 10.51 -8.03
C THR A 450 20.72 10.40 -6.80
N GLU A 451 21.09 9.19 -6.39
CA GLU A 451 22.02 8.97 -5.28
C GLU A 451 23.39 9.60 -5.51
N ARG A 452 23.94 9.52 -6.73
CA ARG A 452 25.21 10.17 -7.08
C ARG A 452 25.15 11.69 -6.88
N ILE A 453 24.07 12.32 -7.31
CA ILE A 453 23.85 13.77 -7.11
C ILE A 453 23.73 14.09 -5.62
N LEU A 454 22.95 13.30 -4.87
CA LEU A 454 22.76 13.52 -3.43
C LEU A 454 24.05 13.38 -2.63
N ARG A 455 24.92 12.41 -2.98
CA ARG A 455 26.25 12.26 -2.39
C ARG A 455 27.11 13.50 -2.61
N LYS A 456 27.15 14.04 -3.83
CA LYS A 456 27.86 15.31 -4.14
C LYS A 456 27.36 16.48 -3.28
N LEU A 457 26.07 16.48 -2.98
CA LEU A 457 25.45 17.51 -2.14
C LEU A 457 25.51 17.19 -0.64
N GLY A 458 26.16 16.11 -0.21
CA GLY A 458 26.16 15.66 1.19
C GLY A 458 24.75 15.52 1.78
N TRP A 459 23.74 15.25 0.94
CA TRP A 459 22.36 15.08 1.37
C TRP A 459 22.25 13.73 2.07
N LYS A 460 21.64 13.73 3.26
CA LYS A 460 21.47 12.52 4.07
C LYS A 460 19.99 12.13 4.13
N ILE A 461 19.74 10.82 4.16
CA ILE A 461 18.39 10.30 4.37
C ILE A 461 17.90 10.80 5.74
N PRO A 462 16.71 11.41 5.80
CA PRO A 462 16.20 11.90 7.06
C PRO A 462 15.88 10.77 8.06
N ARG A 463 16.01 11.09 9.36
CA ARG A 463 15.76 10.13 10.44
C ARG A 463 14.33 9.56 10.35
N GLY A 464 14.22 8.23 10.29
CA GLY A 464 12.94 7.51 10.23
C GLY A 464 12.37 7.33 8.81
N GLU A 465 13.05 7.86 7.80
CA GLU A 465 12.68 7.74 6.40
C GLU A 465 13.63 6.75 5.68
N ARG A 466 13.17 6.20 4.57
CA ARG A 466 13.91 5.40 3.59
C ARG A 466 13.95 6.21 2.29
N LEU A 467 14.90 5.86 1.45
CA LEU A 467 15.07 6.54 0.16
C LEU A 467 13.83 6.39 -0.75
N ILE A 468 13.22 5.20 -0.77
CA ILE A 468 12.04 4.90 -1.60
C ILE A 468 10.88 4.53 -0.70
N GLU A 469 9.82 5.35 -0.72
CA GLU A 469 8.62 5.18 0.10
C GLU A 469 7.34 5.56 -0.66
N SER A 470 6.21 5.29 -0.03
CA SER A 470 4.92 5.80 -0.49
C SER A 470 4.80 7.31 -0.23
N ASN A 471 3.81 7.93 -0.86
CA ASN A 471 3.45 9.34 -0.63
C ASN A 471 3.12 9.68 0.84
N ALA A 472 2.83 8.68 1.69
CA ALA A 472 2.57 8.87 3.11
C ALA A 472 3.82 9.32 3.89
N ASN A 473 5.03 9.13 3.35
CA ASN A 473 6.23 9.63 4.00
C ASN A 473 6.24 11.15 4.11
N SER A 474 5.88 11.87 3.05
CA SER A 474 6.01 13.33 3.04
C SER A 474 4.69 14.06 3.22
N CYS A 475 3.54 13.42 3.00
CA CYS A 475 2.23 14.09 3.04
C CYS A 475 1.34 13.54 4.17
N LEU A 476 0.96 14.39 5.13
CA LEU A 476 0.13 13.99 6.28
C LEU A 476 -1.29 13.58 5.85
N PHE A 477 -1.82 14.16 4.77
CA PHE A 477 -3.12 13.77 4.23
C PHE A 477 -3.08 12.36 3.62
N ALA A 478 -2.05 12.06 2.83
CA ALA A 478 -1.82 10.70 2.32
C ALA A 478 -1.57 9.71 3.47
N ARG A 479 -0.78 10.11 4.48
CA ARG A 479 -0.48 9.29 5.65
C ARG A 479 -1.72 8.91 6.46
N ALA A 480 -2.60 9.87 6.73
CA ALA A 480 -3.86 9.63 7.43
C ALA A 480 -4.83 8.73 6.65
N ALA A 481 -4.78 8.78 5.32
CA ALA A 481 -5.65 8.00 4.46
C ALA A 481 -5.15 6.57 4.17
N GLU A 482 -3.83 6.34 4.19
CA GLU A 482 -3.17 5.15 3.63
C GLU A 482 -3.73 3.83 4.16
N SER A 483 -3.75 3.64 5.48
CA SER A 483 -4.15 2.37 6.10
C SER A 483 -5.60 2.01 5.80
N LYS A 484 -6.53 2.98 5.92
CA LYS A 484 -7.94 2.75 5.62
C LYS A 484 -8.15 2.51 4.12
N ALA A 485 -7.55 3.31 3.25
CA ALA A 485 -7.64 3.11 1.81
C ALA A 485 -7.14 1.71 1.40
N LYS A 486 -5.98 1.28 1.92
CA LYS A 486 -5.43 -0.06 1.67
C LYS A 486 -6.39 -1.16 2.08
N ARG A 487 -6.99 -1.05 3.27
CA ARG A 487 -7.95 -2.02 3.81
C ARG A 487 -9.26 -2.06 3.02
N MET A 488 -9.78 -0.89 2.61
CA MET A 488 -11.03 -0.82 1.86
C MET A 488 -10.88 -1.30 0.41
N LEU A 489 -9.74 -1.00 -0.23
CA LEU A 489 -9.47 -1.37 -1.61
C LEU A 489 -8.99 -2.82 -1.77
N GLY A 490 -8.23 -3.34 -0.79
CA GLY A 490 -7.55 -4.63 -0.88
C GLY A 490 -6.16 -4.57 -1.53
N PHE A 491 -5.70 -3.38 -1.89
CA PHE A 491 -4.34 -3.10 -2.38
C PHE A 491 -3.92 -1.68 -1.97
N HIS A 492 -2.63 -1.36 -2.08
CA HIS A 492 -2.11 -0.07 -1.63
C HIS A 492 -2.47 1.06 -2.61
N PRO A 493 -3.00 2.22 -2.15
CA PRO A 493 -3.46 3.30 -3.05
C PRO A 493 -2.34 3.95 -3.87
N ASP A 494 -1.09 3.81 -3.43
CA ASP A 494 0.10 4.32 -4.12
C ASP A 494 0.70 3.35 -5.15
N THR A 495 0.13 2.14 -5.29
CA THR A 495 0.58 1.14 -6.28
C THR A 495 0.65 1.72 -7.68
N THR A 496 -0.32 2.55 -8.10
CA THR A 496 -0.32 3.14 -9.44
C THR A 496 0.88 4.07 -9.70
N ARG A 497 1.34 4.83 -8.71
CA ARG A 497 2.52 5.71 -8.88
C ARG A 497 3.79 4.86 -8.95
N LEU A 498 4.01 4.00 -7.96
CA LEU A 498 5.22 3.17 -7.90
C LEU A 498 5.30 2.21 -9.10
N ALA A 499 4.17 1.70 -9.59
CA ALA A 499 4.13 0.91 -10.82
C ALA A 499 4.67 1.70 -12.03
N ARG A 500 4.38 3.00 -12.12
CA ARG A 500 4.90 3.85 -13.21
C ARG A 500 6.39 4.11 -13.07
N GLU A 501 6.87 4.38 -11.85
CA GLU A 501 8.31 4.55 -11.61
C GLU A 501 9.12 3.28 -11.95
N VAL A 502 8.55 2.10 -11.70
CA VAL A 502 9.15 0.83 -12.17
C VAL A 502 9.06 0.70 -13.69
N THR A 503 7.90 1.03 -14.29
CA THR A 503 7.71 0.93 -15.75
C THR A 503 8.73 1.73 -16.54
N VAL A 504 9.08 2.93 -16.07
CA VAL A 504 10.06 3.82 -16.72
C VAL A 504 11.50 3.51 -16.32
N GLY A 505 11.73 2.52 -15.46
CA GLY A 505 13.07 2.11 -15.03
C GLY A 505 13.73 3.02 -13.99
N PHE A 506 12.99 3.90 -13.31
CA PHE A 506 13.54 4.76 -12.26
C PHE A 506 13.95 3.94 -11.01
N ILE A 507 13.11 2.97 -10.62
CA ILE A 507 13.34 2.07 -9.47
C ILE A 507 13.04 0.62 -9.85
N SER A 508 13.58 -0.33 -9.08
CA SER A 508 13.29 -1.75 -9.24
C SER A 508 11.90 -2.13 -8.69
N LYS A 509 11.39 -3.27 -9.15
CA LYS A 509 10.13 -3.84 -8.68
C LYS A 509 10.18 -4.22 -7.19
N GLU A 510 11.34 -4.67 -6.72
CA GLU A 510 11.62 -5.02 -5.32
C GLU A 510 11.62 -3.78 -4.43
N GLN A 511 12.26 -2.70 -4.89
CA GLN A 511 12.26 -1.42 -4.18
C GLN A 511 10.83 -0.86 -4.04
N ALA A 512 10.05 -0.89 -5.12
CA ALA A 512 8.64 -0.50 -5.09
C ALA A 512 7.81 -1.40 -4.14
N SER A 513 8.03 -2.72 -4.16
CA SER A 513 7.34 -3.66 -3.28
C SER A 513 7.66 -3.41 -1.80
N SER A 514 8.92 -3.13 -1.48
CA SER A 514 9.37 -2.76 -0.13
C SER A 514 8.72 -1.45 0.33
N ALA A 515 8.61 -0.46 -0.55
CA ALA A 515 7.93 0.80 -0.26
C ALA A 515 6.43 0.61 0.04
N LEU A 516 5.72 -0.23 -0.73
CA LEU A 516 4.30 -0.56 -0.51
C LEU A 516 4.03 -1.39 0.75
N ALA A 517 5.06 -2.09 1.25
CA ALA A 517 5.01 -2.90 2.45
C ALA A 517 5.24 -2.08 3.74
N LYS A 518 5.91 -0.92 3.64
CA LYS A 518 6.13 -0.03 4.79
C LYS A 518 4.77 0.47 5.33
N VAL A 519 4.63 0.47 6.65
CA VAL A 519 3.44 0.98 7.34
C VAL A 519 3.76 2.34 7.95
N HIS A 520 2.96 3.34 7.61
CA HIS A 520 3.08 4.68 8.19
C HIS A 520 2.02 4.87 9.27
N ASN A 521 2.38 4.57 10.52
CA ASN A 521 1.49 4.81 11.66
C ASN A 521 1.27 6.32 11.83
N TYR A 522 0.01 6.72 11.98
CA TYR A 522 -0.33 8.13 12.18
C TYR A 522 -1.60 8.28 13.00
N PRO A 523 -1.58 9.06 14.10
CA PRO A 523 -2.68 9.10 15.07
C PRO A 523 -3.84 10.00 14.66
N HIS A 524 -3.68 10.82 13.60
CA HIS A 524 -4.71 11.77 13.19
C HIS A 524 -5.55 11.23 12.04
N SER A 525 -6.87 11.37 12.16
CA SER A 525 -7.80 11.08 11.08
C SER A 525 -7.63 12.07 9.92
N VAL A 526 -8.16 11.71 8.75
CA VAL A 526 -8.23 12.62 7.60
C VAL A 526 -8.90 13.95 7.98
N ARG A 527 -10.03 13.90 8.70
CA ARG A 527 -10.73 15.10 9.18
C ARG A 527 -9.83 16.00 10.00
N ARG A 528 -9.12 15.44 10.99
CA ARG A 528 -8.22 16.20 11.87
C ARG A 528 -7.04 16.81 11.12
N VAL A 529 -6.49 16.10 10.12
CA VAL A 529 -5.43 16.66 9.25
C VAL A 529 -5.95 17.86 8.47
N LEU A 530 -7.13 17.75 7.85
CA LEU A 530 -7.66 18.81 7.01
C LEU A 530 -8.11 20.05 7.82
N GLN A 531 -8.62 19.85 9.04
CA GLN A 531 -8.89 20.94 9.99
C GLN A 531 -7.61 21.66 10.40
N LYS A 532 -6.56 20.93 10.79
CA LYS A 532 -5.25 21.53 11.10
C LYS A 532 -4.65 22.28 9.91
N ALA A 533 -4.94 21.82 8.69
CA ALA A 533 -4.49 22.45 7.45
C ALA A 533 -5.31 23.70 7.06
N LYS A 534 -6.40 24.03 7.77
CA LYS A 534 -7.38 25.07 7.41
C LYS A 534 -7.99 24.86 6.01
N VAL A 535 -8.22 23.59 5.65
CA VAL A 535 -8.87 23.18 4.40
C VAL A 535 -10.36 22.94 4.62
N LEU A 536 -10.68 22.30 5.75
CA LEU A 536 -12.00 22.25 6.38
C LEU A 536 -12.02 23.24 7.53
#